data_AF-A0A7J5E6C5-F1
#
_entry.id   AF-A0A7J5E6C5-F1
#
_cell.length_a   1.000
_cell.length_b   1.000
_cell.length_c   1.000
_cell.angle_alpha   90.00
_cell.angle_beta   90.00
_cell.angle_gamma   90.00
#
_symmetry.space_group_name_H-M   'P 1'
#
loop_
_entity.id
_entity.type
_entity.pdbx_description
1 polymer ?
#
loop_
_entity_poly.entity_id
_entity_poly.type
_entity_poly.pdbx_seq_one_letter_code
_entity_poly.pdbx_strand_id
1 'polypeptide(L)'
;MAPAPTNPLNQVSLSWNGTNHNWNVAGANGIPAITGGVKSPNDYSVTLPTTNTTISKASGIQVKWTNPSTAKALIQIVNVSNKAQVKVYQEVTDNGTYTIPAADLASFSGDCMVFVVKYNYSFTTAGGKKYYFVSEIVKSVNVKVN
;
A
#
# COMPACT_ATOMS: atom_id res chain seq x y z
N MET A 1 14.59 30.20 21.52
CA MET A 1 15.43 29.49 20.54
C MET A 1 14.75 29.58 19.18
N ALA A 2 15.27 30.41 18.28
CA ALA A 2 14.82 30.39 16.89
C ALA A 2 15.44 29.17 16.18
N PRO A 3 14.73 28.52 15.25
CA PRO A 3 15.33 27.49 14.40
C PRO A 3 16.54 28.04 13.64
N ALA A 4 17.60 27.24 13.48
CA ALA A 4 18.81 27.66 12.78
C ALA A 4 18.52 27.98 11.30
N PRO A 5 18.95 29.13 10.77
CA PRO A 5 18.62 29.61 9.41
C PRO A 5 19.40 28.92 8.27
N THR A 6 20.19 27.88 8.57
CA THR A 6 21.08 27.22 7.60
C THR A 6 20.67 25.78 7.26
N ASN A 7 19.41 25.41 7.50
CA ASN A 7 18.91 24.15 6.96
C ASN A 7 18.97 24.26 5.43
N PRO A 8 19.72 23.38 4.72
CA PRO A 8 19.87 23.51 3.29
C PRO A 8 18.47 23.49 2.62
N LEU A 9 18.16 24.55 1.87
CA LEU A 9 16.94 24.67 1.07
C LEU A 9 16.86 23.66 -0.08
N ASN A 10 17.95 22.91 -0.29
CA ASN A 10 18.02 21.82 -1.25
C ASN A 10 17.20 20.65 -0.71
N GLN A 11 15.89 20.74 -0.92
CA GLN A 11 15.02 19.58 -0.89
C GLN A 11 15.57 18.61 -1.95
N VAL A 12 16.22 17.53 -1.50
CA VAL A 12 16.65 16.48 -2.41
C VAL A 12 15.37 15.92 -3.02
N SER A 13 15.15 16.19 -4.31
CA SER A 13 14.03 15.60 -5.06
C SER A 13 14.35 14.13 -5.31
N LEU A 14 14.06 13.30 -4.31
CA LEU A 14 14.15 11.86 -4.41
C LEU A 14 12.86 11.36 -5.05
N SER A 15 12.91 11.03 -6.33
CA SER A 15 11.82 10.30 -6.99
C SER A 15 11.97 8.81 -6.73
N TRP A 16 11.13 8.30 -5.84
CA TRP A 16 11.06 6.88 -5.53
C TRP A 16 10.10 6.13 -6.47
N ASN A 17 9.50 6.79 -7.46
CA ASN A 17 8.47 6.22 -8.31
C ASN A 17 9.08 5.45 -9.49
N GLY A 18 8.79 4.15 -9.59
CA GLY A 18 9.29 3.31 -10.67
C GLY A 18 10.81 3.09 -10.67
N THR A 19 11.51 3.36 -9.57
CA THR A 19 12.97 3.27 -9.46
C THR A 19 13.41 1.99 -8.75
N ASN A 20 14.64 1.53 -9.03
CA ASN A 20 15.20 0.36 -8.36
C ASN A 20 15.78 0.75 -7.00
N HIS A 21 15.42 0.01 -5.96
CA HIS A 21 15.97 0.14 -4.62
C HIS A 21 16.82 -1.07 -4.31
N ASN A 22 18.08 -0.86 -3.95
CA ASN A 22 19.01 -1.91 -3.60
C ASN A 22 19.38 -1.80 -2.12
N TRP A 23 19.42 -2.94 -1.45
CA TRP A 23 19.69 -3.08 -0.03
C TRP A 23 20.90 -3.99 0.16
N ASN A 24 21.82 -3.56 1.03
CA ASN A 24 22.92 -4.37 1.53
C ASN A 24 22.75 -4.47 3.05
N VAL A 25 22.44 -5.66 3.54
CA VAL A 25 22.21 -5.93 4.95
C VAL A 25 23.33 -6.82 5.47
N ALA A 26 24.06 -6.33 6.46
CA ALA A 26 25.09 -7.11 7.14
C ALA A 26 24.47 -8.23 7.98
N GLY A 27 25.12 -9.40 7.99
CA GLY A 27 24.74 -10.55 8.80
C GLY A 27 25.49 -10.61 10.13
N ALA A 28 24.92 -11.32 11.12
CA ALA A 28 25.56 -11.62 12.40
C ALA A 28 24.89 -12.85 13.07
N ASN A 29 25.59 -13.53 13.99
CA ASN A 29 25.05 -14.60 14.83
C ASN A 29 24.25 -15.69 14.05
N GLY A 30 24.81 -16.17 12.94
CA GLY A 30 24.16 -17.21 12.11
C GLY A 30 23.08 -16.68 11.16
N ILE A 31 22.80 -15.38 11.15
CA ILE A 31 22.01 -14.72 10.10
C ILE A 31 22.95 -14.33 8.96
N PRO A 32 22.73 -14.82 7.73
CA PRO A 32 23.57 -14.49 6.59
C PRO A 32 23.43 -13.01 6.21
N ALA A 33 24.51 -12.44 5.67
CA ALA A 33 24.41 -11.17 4.96
C ALA A 33 23.54 -11.36 3.72
N ILE A 34 22.75 -10.34 3.39
CA ILE A 34 21.85 -10.37 2.23
C ILE A 34 21.99 -9.09 1.42
N THR A 35 22.05 -9.27 0.11
CA THR A 35 21.90 -8.19 -0.85
C THR A 35 20.71 -8.50 -1.74
N GLY A 36 19.95 -7.49 -2.08
CA GLY A 36 18.85 -7.61 -3.02
C GLY A 36 18.24 -6.28 -3.34
N GLY A 37 17.29 -6.28 -4.26
CA GLY A 37 16.63 -5.06 -4.67
C GLY A 37 15.29 -5.30 -5.30
N VAL A 38 14.49 -4.25 -5.34
CA VAL A 38 13.12 -4.28 -5.84
C VAL A 38 12.86 -2.96 -6.57
N LYS A 39 12.18 -3.05 -7.71
CA LYS A 39 11.68 -1.87 -8.42
C LYS A 39 10.40 -1.40 -7.75
N SER A 40 10.33 -0.13 -7.35
CA SER A 40 9.09 0.41 -6.82
C SER A 40 7.98 0.46 -7.88
N PRO A 41 6.71 0.41 -7.46
CA PRO A 41 5.59 0.77 -8.32
C PRO A 41 5.68 2.23 -8.79
N ASN A 42 4.97 2.55 -9.88
CA ASN A 42 4.72 3.93 -10.26
C ASN A 42 3.65 4.54 -9.36
N ASP A 43 3.76 5.85 -9.12
CA ASP A 43 2.74 6.59 -8.36
C ASP A 43 1.37 6.54 -9.07
N TYR A 44 0.32 6.73 -8.28
CA TYR A 44 -1.06 6.62 -8.70
C TYR A 44 -1.96 7.44 -7.78
N SER A 45 -3.21 7.60 -8.24
CA SER A 45 -4.28 8.23 -7.49
C SER A 45 -5.46 7.28 -7.36
N VAL A 46 -6.06 7.23 -6.19
CA VAL A 46 -7.35 6.55 -5.99
C VAL A 46 -8.45 7.47 -6.50
N THR A 47 -9.28 6.97 -7.41
CA THR A 47 -10.34 7.73 -8.08
C THR A 47 -11.73 7.33 -7.60
N LEU A 48 -11.88 6.10 -7.07
CA LEU A 48 -13.07 5.67 -6.33
C LEU A 48 -12.65 4.79 -5.14
N PRO A 49 -13.37 4.87 -4.01
CA PRO A 49 -14.38 5.88 -3.69
C PRO A 49 -13.77 7.28 -3.58
N THR A 50 -14.59 8.33 -3.62
CA THR A 50 -14.14 9.70 -3.34
C THR A 50 -14.19 9.98 -1.84
N THR A 51 -13.27 10.79 -1.34
CA THR A 51 -13.10 11.05 0.09
C THR A 51 -14.39 11.55 0.76
N ASN A 52 -14.69 10.97 1.92
CA ASN A 52 -15.83 11.24 2.79
C ASN A 52 -17.21 10.99 2.16
N THR A 53 -17.27 10.26 1.05
CA THR A 53 -18.57 9.88 0.47
C THR A 53 -19.28 8.81 1.28
N THR A 54 -20.61 8.90 1.30
CA THR A 54 -21.44 7.81 1.80
C THR A 54 -21.63 6.78 0.69
N ILE A 55 -21.26 5.54 0.97
CA ILE A 55 -21.31 4.43 0.02
C ILE A 55 -22.19 3.32 0.58
N SER A 56 -23.10 2.82 -0.25
CA SER A 56 -23.89 1.63 0.10
C SER A 56 -23.03 0.39 -0.02
N LYS A 57 -23.06 -0.48 1.00
CA LYS A 57 -22.39 -1.79 0.95
C LYS A 57 -23.19 -2.86 0.22
N ALA A 58 -24.46 -2.59 -0.13
CA ALA A 58 -25.40 -3.59 -0.64
C ALA A 58 -24.91 -4.32 -1.91
N SER A 59 -24.23 -3.59 -2.80
CA SER A 59 -23.68 -4.13 -4.06
C SER A 59 -22.16 -4.33 -4.02
N GLY A 60 -21.54 -4.21 -2.84
CA GLY A 60 -20.09 -4.11 -2.70
C GLY A 60 -19.59 -2.69 -2.90
N ILE A 61 -18.30 -2.49 -2.63
CA ILE A 61 -17.63 -1.18 -2.78
C ILE A 61 -16.65 -1.27 -3.93
N GLN A 62 -16.86 -0.45 -4.96
CA GLN A 62 -15.92 -0.33 -6.07
C GLN A 62 -14.77 0.60 -5.68
N VAL A 63 -13.55 0.08 -5.82
CA VAL A 63 -12.29 0.78 -5.60
C VAL A 63 -11.59 0.91 -6.94
N LYS A 64 -11.22 2.12 -7.35
CA LYS A 64 -10.51 2.39 -8.60
C LYS A 64 -9.28 3.25 -8.37
N TRP A 65 -8.26 3.03 -9.17
CA TRP A 65 -7.04 3.81 -9.16
C TRP A 65 -6.46 3.96 -10.57
N THR A 66 -5.59 4.96 -10.73
CA THR A 66 -4.91 5.24 -12.00
C THR A 66 -3.67 4.37 -12.21
N ASN A 67 -3.09 4.45 -13.41
CA ASN A 67 -1.79 3.88 -13.77
C ASN A 67 -1.68 2.37 -13.51
N PRO A 68 -2.57 1.52 -14.06
CA PRO A 68 -2.44 0.07 -13.95
C PRO A 68 -1.08 -0.40 -14.47
N SER A 69 -0.56 -1.49 -13.91
CA SER A 69 0.77 -1.99 -14.22
C SER A 69 0.87 -3.50 -13.99
N THR A 70 2.09 -4.03 -14.05
CA THR A 70 2.39 -5.44 -13.72
C THR A 70 2.66 -5.67 -12.23
N ALA A 71 2.58 -4.61 -11.41
CA ALA A 71 2.69 -4.73 -9.96
C ALA A 71 1.54 -5.55 -9.36
N LYS A 72 1.66 -5.87 -8.08
CA LYS A 72 0.55 -6.40 -7.29
C LYS A 72 -0.21 -5.25 -6.62
N ALA A 73 -1.49 -5.48 -6.37
CA ALA A 73 -2.32 -4.60 -5.56
C ALA A 73 -2.80 -5.34 -4.31
N LEU A 74 -2.90 -4.61 -3.21
CA LEU A 74 -3.60 -5.02 -2.01
C LEU A 74 -4.68 -3.98 -1.73
N ILE A 75 -5.89 -4.46 -1.48
CA ILE A 75 -7.03 -3.62 -1.11
C ILE A 75 -7.41 -3.96 0.32
N GLN A 76 -7.60 -2.93 1.14
CA GLN A 76 -8.00 -3.13 2.52
C GLN A 76 -9.10 -2.14 2.89
N ILE A 77 -10.05 -2.58 3.71
CA ILE A 77 -11.02 -1.70 4.36
C ILE A 77 -10.95 -1.92 5.87
N VAL A 78 -10.92 -0.83 6.63
CA VAL A 78 -10.87 -0.83 8.09
C VAL A 78 -11.95 0.09 8.63
N ASN A 79 -12.68 -0.36 9.64
CA ASN A 79 -13.57 0.52 10.40
C ASN A 79 -12.76 1.42 11.33
N VAL A 80 -12.99 2.73 11.27
CA VAL A 80 -12.23 3.72 12.07
C VAL A 80 -12.49 3.55 13.57
N SER A 81 -13.73 3.25 13.94
CA SER A 81 -14.14 3.08 15.34
C SER A 81 -13.78 1.70 15.90
N ASN A 82 -13.80 0.67 15.05
CA ASN A 82 -13.44 -0.71 15.41
C ASN A 82 -12.32 -1.22 14.51
N LYS A 83 -11.06 -0.94 14.89
CA LYS A 83 -9.87 -1.31 14.09
C LYS A 83 -9.67 -2.82 13.89
N ALA A 84 -10.33 -3.66 14.69
CA ALA A 84 -10.34 -5.11 14.50
C ALA A 84 -11.27 -5.55 13.36
N GLN A 85 -12.23 -4.71 12.96
CA GLN A 85 -13.05 -4.93 11.77
C GLN A 85 -12.27 -4.51 10.52
N VAL A 86 -11.60 -5.48 9.93
CA VAL A 86 -10.75 -5.32 8.76
C VAL A 86 -11.02 -6.42 7.73
N LYS A 87 -10.95 -6.05 6.45
CA LYS A 87 -10.86 -7.00 5.34
C LYS A 87 -9.67 -6.64 4.47
N VAL A 88 -8.93 -7.65 4.03
CA VAL A 88 -7.72 -7.50 3.23
C VAL A 88 -7.80 -8.45 2.03
N TYR A 89 -7.53 -7.90 0.85
CA TYR A 89 -7.50 -8.61 -0.42
C TYR A 89 -6.09 -8.46 -0.97
N GLN A 90 -5.31 -9.54 -0.93
CA GLN A 90 -3.89 -9.53 -1.27
C GLN A 90 -3.69 -10.10 -2.68
N GLU A 91 -2.53 -9.79 -3.28
CA GLU A 91 -2.12 -10.27 -4.61
C GLU A 91 -3.15 -10.01 -5.73
N VAL A 92 -3.97 -8.98 -5.57
CA VAL A 92 -4.90 -8.53 -6.60
C VAL A 92 -4.11 -8.06 -7.82
N THR A 93 -4.59 -8.39 -9.02
CA THR A 93 -4.02 -7.85 -10.25
C THR A 93 -4.16 -6.33 -10.27
N ASP A 94 -3.08 -5.61 -10.54
CA ASP A 94 -3.06 -4.16 -10.64
C ASP A 94 -3.64 -3.66 -11.98
N ASN A 95 -4.93 -3.93 -12.21
CA ASN A 95 -5.67 -3.54 -13.41
C ASN A 95 -6.45 -2.21 -13.24
N GLY A 96 -6.22 -1.48 -12.14
CA GLY A 96 -6.86 -0.20 -11.86
C GLY A 96 -8.22 -0.28 -11.18
N THR A 97 -8.73 -1.48 -10.86
CA THR A 97 -10.04 -1.62 -10.21
C THR A 97 -10.14 -2.87 -9.35
N TYR A 98 -10.92 -2.80 -8.27
CA TYR A 98 -11.33 -3.94 -7.47
C TYR A 98 -12.70 -3.67 -6.87
N THR A 99 -13.53 -4.71 -6.74
CA THR A 99 -14.81 -4.60 -6.03
C THR A 99 -14.71 -5.41 -4.75
N ILE A 100 -14.76 -4.72 -3.61
CA ILE A 100 -14.90 -5.36 -2.29
C ILE A 100 -16.29 -6.02 -2.25
N PRO A 101 -16.39 -7.35 -2.09
CA PRO A 101 -17.67 -8.05 -2.14
C PRO A 101 -18.65 -7.60 -1.05
N ALA A 102 -19.93 -7.47 -1.39
CA ALA A 102 -20.99 -7.10 -0.44
C ALA A 102 -21.02 -8.02 0.80
N ALA A 103 -20.79 -9.32 0.60
CA ALA A 103 -20.81 -10.33 1.66
C ALA A 103 -19.75 -10.06 2.74
N ASP A 104 -18.60 -9.52 2.38
CA ASP A 104 -17.54 -9.17 3.32
C ASP A 104 -17.82 -7.89 4.10
N LEU A 105 -18.73 -7.07 3.60
CA LEU A 105 -19.07 -5.77 4.15
C LEU A 105 -20.25 -5.81 5.11
N ALA A 106 -20.94 -6.95 5.27
CA ALA A 106 -22.19 -7.05 6.02
C ALA A 106 -22.13 -6.39 7.41
N SER A 107 -21.01 -6.54 8.13
CA SER A 107 -20.80 -5.94 9.45
C SER A 107 -20.25 -4.51 9.44
N PHE A 108 -19.76 -4.00 8.31
CA PHE A 108 -19.18 -2.66 8.22
C PHE A 108 -20.27 -1.59 8.21
N SER A 109 -20.08 -0.52 8.97
CA SER A 109 -20.95 0.66 8.99
C SER A 109 -20.23 1.85 9.59
N GLY A 110 -20.66 3.05 9.22
CA GLY A 110 -20.06 4.29 9.72
C GLY A 110 -18.72 4.59 9.03
N ASP A 111 -17.85 5.31 9.74
CA ASP A 111 -16.60 5.79 9.16
C ASP A 111 -15.60 4.64 8.97
N CYS A 112 -15.17 4.48 7.71
CA CYS A 112 -14.20 3.48 7.30
C CYS A 112 -13.08 4.14 6.49
N MET A 113 -11.94 3.47 6.42
CA MET A 113 -10.83 3.85 5.56
C MET A 113 -10.54 2.71 4.59
N VAL A 114 -10.54 3.03 3.30
CA VAL A 114 -10.15 2.12 2.22
C VAL A 114 -8.71 2.42 1.83
N PHE A 115 -7.87 1.40 1.82
CA PHE A 115 -6.51 1.45 1.34
C PHE A 115 -6.41 0.77 -0.01
N VAL A 116 -5.65 1.40 -0.90
CA VAL A 116 -5.06 0.77 -2.06
C VAL A 116 -3.57 0.74 -1.79
N VAL A 117 -2.94 -0.40 -2.01
CA VAL A 117 -1.49 -0.57 -1.87
C VAL A 117 -1.01 -1.19 -3.16
N LYS A 118 -0.19 -0.46 -3.92
CA LYS A 118 0.55 -1.06 -5.03
C LYS A 118 1.89 -1.48 -4.52
N TYR A 119 2.32 -2.69 -4.86
CA TYR A 119 3.61 -3.20 -4.39
C TYR A 119 4.27 -4.13 -5.41
N ASN A 120 5.59 -4.12 -5.37
CA ASN A 120 6.43 -5.12 -5.99
C ASN A 120 7.24 -5.80 -4.90
N TYR A 121 7.64 -7.04 -5.15
CA TYR A 121 8.59 -7.72 -4.30
C TYR A 121 9.56 -8.56 -5.12
N SER A 122 10.75 -8.75 -4.56
CA SER A 122 11.70 -9.78 -4.96
C SER A 122 12.12 -10.54 -3.71
N PHE A 123 12.87 -11.64 -3.87
CA PHE A 123 13.46 -12.31 -2.74
C PHE A 123 14.84 -12.87 -3.06
N THR A 124 15.65 -13.02 -2.02
CA THR A 124 16.88 -13.82 -2.05
C THR A 124 16.77 -14.97 -1.05
N THR A 125 17.51 -16.06 -1.28
CA THR A 125 17.55 -17.19 -0.36
C THR A 125 18.92 -17.26 0.29
N ALA A 126 18.96 -17.29 1.63
CA ALA A 126 20.20 -17.40 2.38
C ALA A 126 19.93 -18.17 3.69
N GLY A 127 20.86 -19.04 4.11
CA GLY A 127 20.69 -19.84 5.34
C GLY A 127 19.40 -20.68 5.36
N GLY A 128 18.93 -21.16 4.19
CA GLY A 128 17.68 -21.91 4.05
C GLY A 128 16.39 -21.10 4.18
N LYS A 129 16.47 -19.76 4.28
CA LYS A 129 15.32 -18.86 4.42
C LYS A 129 15.20 -17.92 3.22
N LYS A 130 13.97 -17.53 2.89
CA LYS A 130 13.69 -16.46 1.93
C LYS A 130 13.63 -15.10 2.63
N TYR A 131 14.32 -14.13 2.07
CA TYR A 131 14.30 -12.74 2.50
C TYR A 131 13.66 -11.91 1.39
N TYR A 132 12.55 -11.25 1.72
CA TYR A 132 11.77 -10.48 0.76
C TYR A 132 12.17 -9.02 0.80
N PHE A 133 12.34 -8.41 -0.37
CA PHE A 133 12.52 -6.98 -0.54
C PHE A 133 11.22 -6.45 -1.13
N VAL A 134 10.54 -5.60 -0.37
CA VAL A 134 9.22 -5.07 -0.75
C VAL A 134 9.34 -3.57 -0.94
N SER A 135 8.72 -3.06 -2.00
CA SER A 135 8.51 -1.63 -2.19
C SER A 135 7.05 -1.41 -2.50
N GLU A 136 6.44 -0.49 -1.77
CA GLU A 136 5.00 -0.22 -1.84
C GLU A 136 4.70 1.28 -1.87
N ILE A 137 3.57 1.61 -2.50
CA ILE A 137 2.95 2.93 -2.43
C ILE A 137 1.54 2.73 -1.90
N VAL A 138 1.29 3.31 -0.73
CA VAL A 138 0.01 3.22 -0.01
C VAL A 138 -0.76 4.51 -0.21
N LYS A 139 -2.02 4.41 -0.62
CA LYS A 139 -2.96 5.53 -0.67
C LYS A 139 -4.22 5.11 0.08
N SER A 140 -4.82 6.04 0.81
CA SER A 140 -6.02 5.80 1.60
C SER A 140 -7.10 6.82 1.30
N VAL A 141 -8.35 6.38 1.39
CA VAL A 141 -9.54 7.23 1.26
C VAL A 141 -10.48 6.95 2.42
N ASN A 142 -10.87 8.01 3.13
CA ASN A 142 -11.91 7.93 4.15
C ASN A 142 -13.28 7.88 3.48
N VAL A 143 -14.20 7.07 3.99
CA VAL A 143 -15.56 6.90 3.48
C VAL A 143 -16.53 6.63 4.62
N LYS A 144 -17.83 6.84 4.36
CA LYS A 144 -18.90 6.44 5.27
C LYS A 144 -19.68 5.27 4.68
N VAL A 145 -19.58 4.09 5.29
CA VAL A 145 -20.29 2.90 4.82
C VAL A 145 -21.68 2.85 5.43
N ASN A 146 -22.70 2.62 4.60
CA ASN A 146 -24.08 2.35 5.00
C ASN A 146 -24.52 0.97 4.50
#